data_AF-A0A7C2QZ27-F1
#
_entry.id   AF-A0A7C2QZ27-F1
#
_cell.length_a   1.000
_cell.length_b   1.000
_cell.length_c   1.000
_cell.angle_alpha   90.00
_cell.angle_beta   90.00
_cell.angle_gamma   90.00
#
_symmetry.space_group_name_H-M   'P 1'
#
loop_
_entity.id
_entity.type
_entity.pdbx_description
1 polymer ?
#
loop_
_entity_poly.entity_id
_entity_poly.type
_entity_poly.pdbx_seq_one_letter_code
_entity_poly.pdbx_strand_id
1 'polypeptide(L)'
;MRQMNPLFLHDFQKYHPGVLERMTGHDDIRDYGVTLKLLETGVMQGVFRKEIHIDIVNRTLHELFRLFGPDSSLTQGDYSRKQLFDHIIIPYFRGISTEKGQVLLEKHKIILD
;
A
#
# COMPACT_ATOMS: atom_id res chain seq x y z
N MET A 1 17.65 -18.14 -9.03
CA MET A 1 16.34 -17.56 -8.65
C MET A 1 16.41 -17.17 -7.18
N ARG A 2 16.62 -15.89 -6.84
CA ARG A 2 16.65 -15.45 -5.43
C ARG A 2 15.21 -15.44 -4.92
N GLN A 3 14.93 -16.34 -3.97
CA GLN A 3 13.63 -16.48 -3.33
C GLN A 3 13.19 -15.14 -2.74
N MET A 4 12.00 -14.73 -3.16
CA MET A 4 11.27 -13.59 -2.63
C MET A 4 11.03 -13.81 -1.13
N ASN A 5 11.35 -12.82 -0.30
CA ASN A 5 11.16 -12.93 1.14
C ASN A 5 9.65 -13.04 1.43
N PRO A 6 9.18 -14.15 2.05
CA PRO A 6 7.78 -14.32 2.42
C PRO A 6 7.24 -13.18 3.30
N LEU A 7 8.11 -12.47 4.03
CA LEU A 7 7.74 -11.33 4.87
C LEU A 7 7.29 -10.12 4.06
N PHE A 8 7.90 -9.83 2.90
CA PHE A 8 7.45 -8.72 2.06
C PHE A 8 6.06 -9.01 1.48
N LEU A 9 5.86 -10.25 1.05
CA LEU A 9 4.57 -10.71 0.55
C LEU A 9 3.51 -10.71 1.66
N HIS A 10 3.88 -11.20 2.84
CA HIS A 10 3.04 -11.17 4.03
C HIS A 10 2.70 -9.73 4.44
N ASP A 11 3.63 -8.79 4.39
CA ASP A 11 3.36 -7.39 4.71
C ASP A 11 2.40 -6.78 3.67
N PHE A 12 2.64 -7.01 2.37
CA PHE A 12 1.76 -6.56 1.28
C PHE A 12 0.35 -7.19 1.36
N GLN A 13 0.25 -8.47 1.70
CA GLN A 13 -1.02 -9.18 1.94
C GLN A 13 -1.65 -8.81 3.28
N LYS A 14 -0.88 -8.38 4.28
CA LYS A 14 -1.41 -7.86 5.53
C LYS A 14 -2.13 -6.54 5.28
N TYR A 15 -1.69 -5.71 4.32
CA TYR A 15 -2.42 -4.53 3.82
C TYR A 15 -3.72 -4.81 3.03
N HIS A 16 -4.10 -6.08 2.86
CA HIS A 16 -5.42 -6.53 2.37
C HIS A 16 -6.53 -6.24 3.45
N PRO A 17 -7.82 -6.58 3.28
CA PRO A 17 -8.96 -6.25 4.14
C PRO A 17 -8.73 -6.38 5.63
N GLY A 18 -7.85 -7.27 6.10
CA GLY A 18 -7.56 -7.40 7.54
C GLY A 18 -6.89 -6.15 8.15
N VAL A 19 -6.11 -5.40 7.39
CA VAL A 19 -5.62 -4.06 7.80
C VAL A 19 -6.55 -2.98 7.32
N LEU A 20 -7.22 -3.10 6.16
CA LEU A 20 -8.24 -2.12 5.76
C LEU A 20 -9.37 -2.01 6.81
N GLU A 21 -9.85 -3.14 7.36
CA GLU A 21 -10.83 -3.21 8.45
C GLU A 21 -10.28 -2.64 9.76
N ARG A 22 -9.01 -2.90 10.09
CA ARG A 22 -8.37 -2.32 11.29
C ARG A 22 -8.07 -0.83 11.14
N MET A 23 -7.74 -0.37 9.94
CA MET A 23 -7.54 1.02 9.59
C MET A 23 -8.87 1.77 9.45
N THR A 24 -9.99 1.11 9.16
CA THR A 24 -11.32 1.75 9.29
C THR A 24 -11.88 1.64 10.71
N GLY A 25 -11.32 0.76 11.54
CA GLY A 25 -11.58 0.70 12.97
C GLY A 25 -10.92 1.89 13.69
N HIS A 26 -11.63 2.44 14.66
CA HIS A 26 -11.32 3.71 15.35
C HIS A 26 -9.90 3.83 15.98
N ASP A 27 -9.07 2.78 15.97
CA ASP A 27 -7.81 2.75 16.72
C ASP A 27 -6.52 2.50 15.91
N ASP A 28 -6.53 2.00 14.66
CA ASP A 28 -5.30 1.48 14.01
C ASP A 28 -4.77 2.31 12.81
N ILE A 29 -5.41 3.44 12.43
CA ILE A 29 -4.86 4.42 11.46
C ILE A 29 -3.51 5.00 11.93
N ARG A 30 -3.13 4.76 13.19
CA ARG A 30 -1.95 5.34 13.83
C ARG A 30 -0.67 4.53 13.66
N ASP A 31 -0.69 3.32 13.10
CA ASP A 31 0.54 2.51 13.04
C ASP A 31 1.42 2.88 11.83
N TYR A 32 1.92 4.11 11.84
CA TYR A 32 2.97 4.65 10.95
C TYR A 32 4.14 3.68 10.78
N GLY A 33 4.38 2.80 11.76
CA GLY A 33 5.47 1.84 11.79
C GLY A 33 5.35 0.74 10.73
N VAL A 34 4.14 0.30 10.38
CA VAL A 34 3.99 -0.80 9.41
C VAL A 34 4.36 -0.29 8.01
N THR A 35 3.85 0.89 7.61
CA THR A 35 4.08 1.46 6.27
C THR A 35 5.50 1.98 6.14
N LEU A 36 6.06 2.52 7.23
CA LEU A 36 7.47 2.88 7.30
C LEU A 36 8.37 1.66 7.06
N LYS A 37 8.14 0.56 7.78
CA LYS A 37 8.94 -0.66 7.65
C LYS A 37 8.81 -1.30 6.27
N LEU A 38 7.62 -1.26 5.67
CA LEU A 38 7.39 -1.69 4.29
C LEU A 38 8.26 -0.88 3.32
N LEU A 39 8.26 0.45 3.44
CA LEU A 39 9.03 1.35 2.58
C LEU A 39 10.53 1.16 2.76
N GLU A 40 11.03 1.13 4.00
CA GLU A 40 12.45 0.89 4.32
C GLU A 40 12.93 -0.47 3.77
N THR A 41 12.16 -1.52 4.02
CA THR A 41 12.48 -2.88 3.53
C THR A 41 12.41 -2.92 2.01
N GLY A 42 11.41 -2.29 1.41
CA GLY A 42 11.22 -2.23 -0.04
C GLY A 42 12.35 -1.47 -0.75
N VAL A 43 12.84 -0.36 -0.17
CA VAL A 43 14.01 0.37 -0.67
C VAL A 43 15.26 -0.49 -0.55
N MET A 44 15.51 -1.09 0.62
CA MET A 44 16.65 -1.99 0.85
C MET A 44 16.67 -3.17 -0.14
N GLN A 45 15.51 -3.68 -0.50
CA GLN A 45 15.36 -4.81 -1.43
C GLN A 45 15.29 -4.38 -2.91
N GLY A 46 15.35 -3.09 -3.23
CA GLY A 46 15.24 -2.55 -4.59
C GLY A 46 13.86 -2.75 -5.22
N VAL A 47 12.81 -2.87 -4.40
CA VAL A 47 11.40 -2.89 -4.81
C VAL A 47 10.90 -1.47 -5.04
N PHE A 48 11.23 -0.55 -4.13
CA PHE A 48 10.98 0.88 -4.28
C PHE A 48 12.24 1.61 -4.73
N ARG A 49 12.06 2.73 -5.42
CA ARG A 49 13.16 3.58 -5.90
C ARG A 49 13.96 4.08 -4.70
N LYS A 50 15.29 4.04 -4.80
CA LYS A 50 16.18 4.44 -3.68
C LYS A 50 16.15 5.94 -3.40
N GLU A 51 15.68 6.72 -4.36
CA GLU A 51 15.61 8.19 -4.32
C GLU A 51 14.36 8.72 -3.61
N ILE A 52 13.43 7.84 -3.20
CA ILE A 52 12.23 8.31 -2.49
C ILE A 52 12.59 8.85 -1.11
N HIS A 53 11.92 9.93 -0.72
CA HIS A 53 11.99 10.41 0.64
C HIS A 53 10.99 9.64 1.51
N ILE A 54 11.47 8.69 2.31
CA ILE A 54 10.63 7.73 3.04
C ILE A 54 9.57 8.41 3.91
N ASP A 55 9.92 9.45 4.68
CA ASP A 55 8.94 10.15 5.55
C ASP A 55 7.80 10.80 4.75
N ILE A 56 8.11 11.47 3.63
CA ILE A 56 7.11 12.09 2.76
C ILE A 56 6.20 11.02 2.17
N VAL A 57 6.78 9.94 1.65
CA VAL A 57 6.02 8.84 1.03
C VAL A 57 5.14 8.15 2.07
N ASN A 58 5.64 7.94 3.29
CA ASN A 58 4.89 7.32 4.38
C ASN A 58 3.68 8.17 4.77
N ARG A 59 3.88 9.47 5.04
CA ARG A 59 2.78 10.41 5.33
C ARG A 59 1.77 10.47 4.19
N THR A 60 2.25 10.51 2.94
CA THR A 60 1.38 10.54 1.76
C THR A 60 0.51 9.27 1.69
N LEU A 61 1.07 8.09 1.93
CA LEU A 61 0.27 6.84 1.98
C LEU A 61 -0.84 6.93 3.03
N HIS A 62 -0.56 7.47 4.21
CA HIS A 62 -1.56 7.66 5.27
C HIS A 62 -2.68 8.61 4.84
N GLU A 63 -2.36 9.74 4.22
CA GLU A 63 -3.37 10.65 3.68
C GLU A 63 -4.20 9.98 2.57
N LEU A 64 -3.56 9.20 1.69
CA LEU A 64 -4.27 8.44 0.66
C LEU A 64 -5.20 7.39 1.26
N PHE A 65 -4.82 6.71 2.36
CA PHE A 65 -5.69 5.77 3.04
C PHE A 65 -6.86 6.44 3.77
N ARG A 66 -6.73 7.69 4.24
CA ARG A 66 -7.86 8.45 4.81
C ARG A 66 -8.98 8.67 3.80
N LEU A 67 -8.68 8.68 2.50
CA LEU A 67 -9.69 8.75 1.44
C LEU A 67 -10.64 7.54 1.40
N PHE A 68 -10.31 6.46 2.11
CA PHE A 68 -11.12 5.23 2.24
C PHE A 68 -11.91 5.18 3.55
N GLY A 69 -11.77 6.20 4.42
CA GLY A 69 -12.52 6.32 5.66
C GLY A 69 -13.98 6.73 5.40
N PRO A 70 -14.91 6.43 6.33
CA PRO A 70 -16.34 6.64 6.13
C PRO A 70 -16.73 8.11 5.85
N ASP A 71 -15.94 9.07 6.33
CA ASP A 71 -16.20 10.50 6.14
C ASP A 71 -15.72 11.05 4.78
N SER A 72 -15.09 10.21 3.95
CA SER A 72 -14.58 10.62 2.63
C SER A 72 -15.71 10.76 1.61
N SER A 73 -15.69 11.84 0.83
CA SER A 73 -16.62 12.00 -0.31
C SER A 73 -16.48 10.88 -1.34
N LEU A 74 -15.31 10.24 -1.43
CA LEU A 74 -15.06 9.12 -2.34
C LEU A 74 -15.76 7.84 -1.88
N THR A 75 -15.87 7.59 -0.57
CA THR A 75 -16.59 6.43 -0.03
C THR A 75 -18.09 6.65 0.05
N GLN A 76 -18.54 7.92 0.08
CA GLN A 76 -19.95 8.29 -0.01
C GLN A 76 -20.46 8.33 -1.47
N GLY A 77 -19.56 8.24 -2.45
CA GLY A 77 -19.92 8.08 -3.86
C GLY A 77 -20.20 6.63 -4.24
N ASP A 78 -20.65 6.41 -5.49
CA ASP A 78 -20.95 5.08 -6.05
C ASP A 78 -19.69 4.33 -6.52
N TYR A 79 -18.63 4.32 -5.68
CA TYR A 79 -17.38 3.61 -5.95
C TYR A 79 -17.16 2.49 -4.96
N SER A 80 -16.83 1.30 -5.47
CA SER A 80 -16.37 0.22 -4.61
C SER A 80 -14.98 0.52 -4.03
N ARG A 81 -14.69 -0.03 -2.84
CA ARG A 81 -13.35 0.02 -2.23
C ARG A 81 -12.26 -0.48 -3.18
N LYS A 82 -12.58 -1.50 -3.99
CA LYS A 82 -11.68 -2.02 -5.03
C LYS A 82 -11.35 -0.97 -6.08
N GLN A 83 -12.35 -0.28 -6.62
CA GLN A 83 -12.14 0.80 -7.59
C GLN A 83 -11.26 1.91 -7.01
N LEU A 84 -11.52 2.33 -5.77
CA LEU A 84 -10.68 3.34 -5.11
C LEU A 84 -9.23 2.84 -4.99
N PHE A 85 -9.01 1.58 -4.62
CA PHE A 85 -7.67 1.01 -4.50
C PHE A 85 -6.94 0.93 -5.85
N ASP A 86 -7.63 0.42 -6.88
CA ASP A 86 -7.11 0.27 -8.23
C ASP A 86 -6.79 1.61 -8.92
N HIS A 87 -7.52 2.67 -8.58
CA HIS A 87 -7.37 3.98 -9.21
C HIS A 87 -6.57 5.00 -8.38
N ILE A 88 -6.31 4.75 -7.09
CA ILE A 88 -5.56 5.66 -6.20
C ILE A 88 -4.27 5.01 -5.72
N ILE A 89 -4.38 3.85 -5.05
CA ILE A 89 -3.26 3.22 -4.35
C ILE A 89 -2.32 2.50 -5.32
N ILE A 90 -2.86 1.72 -6.26
CA ILE A 90 -2.05 0.98 -7.24
C ILE A 90 -1.20 1.91 -8.12
N PRO A 91 -1.73 3.00 -8.71
CA PRO A 91 -0.93 3.91 -9.53
C PRO A 91 0.16 4.60 -8.70
N TYR A 92 -0.12 4.96 -7.45
CA TYR A 92 0.86 5.53 -6.54
C TYR A 92 2.02 4.57 -6.27
N PHE A 93 1.72 3.32 -5.87
CA PHE A 93 2.74 2.28 -5.65
C PHE A 93 3.53 2.00 -6.93
N ARG A 94 2.89 1.97 -8.10
CA ARG A 94 3.58 1.80 -9.39
C ARG A 94 4.57 2.95 -9.66
N GLY A 95 4.17 4.18 -9.31
CA GLY A 95 4.99 5.38 -9.45
C GLY A 95 6.26 5.39 -8.60
N ILE A 96 6.19 4.89 -7.36
CA ILE A 96 7.35 4.82 -6.45
C ILE A 96 8.18 3.53 -6.59
N SER A 97 7.69 2.56 -7.36
CA SER A 97 8.35 1.26 -7.55
C SER A 97 9.44 1.30 -8.63
N THR A 98 10.43 0.40 -8.50
CA THR A 98 11.36 0.02 -9.58
C THR A 98 10.68 -0.94 -10.55
N GLU A 99 11.31 -1.31 -11.66
CA GLU A 99 10.82 -2.36 -12.56
C GLU A 99 10.54 -3.68 -11.81
N LYS A 100 11.44 -4.06 -10.89
CA LYS A 100 11.25 -5.21 -10.01
C LYS A 100 9.97 -5.06 -9.19
N GLY A 101 9.75 -3.89 -8.58
CA GLY A 101 8.55 -3.63 -7.81
C GLY A 101 7.28 -3.62 -8.64
N GLN A 102 7.32 -3.11 -9.87
CA GLN A 102 6.18 -3.13 -10.79
C GLN A 102 5.80 -4.56 -11.19
N VAL A 103 6.78 -5.41 -11.51
CA VAL A 103 6.53 -6.84 -11.78
C VAL A 103 5.89 -7.53 -10.56
N LEU A 104 6.32 -7.18 -9.34
CA LEU A 104 5.69 -7.68 -8.12
C LEU A 104 4.25 -7.18 -7.99
N LEU A 105 4.00 -5.89 -8.23
CA LEU A 105 2.67 -5.30 -8.14
C LEU A 105 1.68 -6.00 -9.10
N GLU A 106 2.07 -6.25 -10.35
CA GLU A 106 1.21 -6.92 -11.34
C GLU A 106 0.93 -8.39 -10.96
N LYS A 107 1.93 -9.12 -10.45
CA LYS A 107 1.74 -10.51 -10.04
C LYS A 107 0.74 -10.69 -8.90
N HIS A 108 0.64 -9.70 -8.01
CA HIS A 108 -0.22 -9.76 -6.83
C HIS A 108 -1.54 -9.01 -7.02
N LYS A 109 -1.71 -8.30 -8.14
CA LYS A 109 -2.99 -7.70 -8.55
C LYS A 109 -4.09 -8.74 -8.72
N ILE A 110 -3.71 -9.96 -9.12
CA ILE A 110 -4.59 -11.12 -9.32
C ILE A 110 -5.13 -11.68 -7.98
N ILE A 111 -4.52 -11.34 -6.84
CA ILE A 111 -4.99 -11.79 -5.51
C ILE A 111 -6.10 -10.87 -4.97
N LEU A 112 -6.35 -9.73 -5.65
CA LEU A 112 -7.34 -8.71 -5.27
C LEU A 112 -8.64 -8.79 -6.09
N ASP A 113 -8.74 -9.75 -7.02
CA ASP A 113 -9.95 -10.14 -7.75
C ASP A 113 -10.54 -11.43 -7.13
#